data_AF-A0A9Q3BVI8-F1
#
_entry.id   AF-A0A9Q3BVI8-F1
#
_cell.length_a   1.000
_cell.length_b   1.000
_cell.length_c   1.000
_cell.angle_alpha   90.00
_cell.angle_beta   90.00
_cell.angle_gamma   90.00
#
_symmetry.space_group_name_H-M   'P 1'
#
loop_
_entity.id
_entity.type
_entity.pdbx_description
1 polymer ?
#
loop_
_entity_poly.entity_id
_entity_poly.type
_entity_poly.pdbx_seq_one_letter_code
_entity_poly.pdbx_strand_id
1 'polypeptide(L)'
;MEAEPVTCQAADSRAIRPTLFNTMNPPRTQLAEDTNMRLAWLGYPQELSRNWGFWSSLSLCYINLGGTPGSFWAYQSVYVLGGPCVIFWANILTGVIMLIRYTVVAELASAYPAAGAMFTWTFKLVHSNPKIKNWANFFSWTVAMYMFVSHIVFQIEESWQLSTFAIRFLWLMFPRWTPISWHLYGMSCLNLVLSGAFMFLPISRSPRLWIGFAVLSAALTTSICVLLVTTSSYRQSPLKMFTKFKNRGQIKNDGWSFLLAANALSAAGGETSAHMAEETHQAELVVPRAMFFATILNFINVITIQICCFWSFSEKNTLNQPTMPSLVVVHCSRSVSACIFAFLFFVTWMQQISQFLASTRFVWALARDNAFPLAKLWRKLSKNRMPKRAAMLIVTLTIIFSCSLGITHPNITLFVVRSDCYLPTICYMVPVLLYLISDKDVLYRDGRNFWTLQQWSRPLAFISFISLMLQIILGGFPLDSKEMASRAVSSGTIPLVAVMASISWFLYGRCHYVGPIKSITVWTTGQEVELPRAQSGVGSDPSSAEEAAARRANVYEESIPMQTTTGTSRTPRPTSDQTPDPTSAAGSESTQPRQSRERHAKIP
;
A
#
# COMPACT_ATOMS: atom_id res chain seq x y z
N MET A 1 -76.84 -29.74 36.99
CA MET A 1 -76.04 -28.51 37.02
C MET A 1 -75.49 -28.33 35.62
N GLU A 2 -76.28 -27.61 34.84
CA GLU A 2 -76.19 -27.42 33.39
C GLU A 2 -75.16 -26.36 32.99
N ALA A 3 -74.87 -26.38 31.69
CA ALA A 3 -73.81 -25.68 31.00
C ALA A 3 -74.06 -24.17 30.75
N GLU A 4 -72.93 -23.44 30.70
CA GLU A 4 -72.58 -22.19 29.97
C GLU A 4 -73.37 -20.87 30.19
N PRO A 5 -72.68 -19.69 30.21
CA PRO A 5 -72.36 -18.96 28.94
C PRO A 5 -71.10 -18.04 28.88
N VAL A 6 -70.48 -17.99 27.68
CA VAL A 6 -70.18 -16.83 26.79
C VAL A 6 -69.44 -15.54 27.28
N THR A 7 -68.38 -15.19 26.49
CA THR A 7 -67.80 -13.87 26.08
C THR A 7 -66.62 -13.14 26.77
N CYS A 8 -65.51 -13.09 26.02
CA CYS A 8 -64.62 -11.96 25.60
C CYS A 8 -64.29 -10.78 26.54
N GLN A 9 -62.98 -10.59 26.81
CA GLN A 9 -62.29 -9.29 26.72
C GLN A 9 -60.75 -9.48 26.52
N ALA A 10 -60.14 -8.52 25.82
CA ALA A 10 -58.84 -8.58 25.14
C ALA A 10 -57.58 -8.39 26.02
N ALA A 11 -56.42 -8.90 25.57
CA ALA A 11 -55.18 -8.13 25.32
C ALA A 11 -53.91 -9.00 25.19
N ASP A 12 -53.09 -8.63 24.19
CA ASP A 12 -51.64 -8.76 24.05
C ASP A 12 -50.97 -10.13 23.87
N SER A 13 -50.82 -10.48 22.58
CA SER A 13 -49.69 -11.20 22.01
C SER A 13 -48.40 -10.39 22.12
N ARG A 14 -47.41 -10.87 22.88
CA ARG A 14 -46.01 -10.39 22.77
C ARG A 14 -45.10 -11.46 22.20
N ALA A 15 -44.69 -11.17 20.97
CA ALA A 15 -43.67 -11.84 20.20
C ALA A 15 -42.35 -11.99 20.95
N ILE A 16 -41.76 -13.18 20.81
CA ILE A 16 -40.39 -13.50 21.15
C ILE A 16 -39.47 -12.65 20.26
N ARG A 17 -38.81 -11.64 20.84
CA ARG A 17 -37.76 -10.86 20.18
C ARG A 17 -36.46 -11.68 20.14
N PRO A 18 -35.72 -11.69 19.03
CA PRO A 18 -34.38 -12.25 18.99
C PRO A 18 -33.42 -11.26 19.68
N THR A 19 -32.71 -11.73 20.70
CA THR A 19 -31.60 -11.03 21.35
C THR A 19 -30.40 -10.94 20.40
N LEU A 20 -30.39 -9.88 19.60
CA LEU A 20 -29.18 -9.31 19.01
C LEU A 20 -28.26 -8.78 20.13
N PHE A 21 -26.94 -8.95 19.94
CA PHE A 21 -25.83 -8.62 20.86
C PHE A 21 -25.34 -9.74 21.79
N ASN A 22 -24.78 -10.80 21.21
CA ASN A 22 -23.64 -11.50 21.81
C ASN A 22 -22.86 -12.32 20.75
N THR A 23 -22.24 -11.64 19.78
CA THR A 23 -21.18 -12.27 18.99
C THR A 23 -19.88 -12.13 19.75
N MET A 24 -19.52 -13.18 20.48
CA MET A 24 -18.16 -13.40 20.95
C MET A 24 -17.19 -13.28 19.76
N ASN A 25 -16.11 -12.52 19.94
CA ASN A 25 -14.98 -12.56 19.01
C ASN A 25 -14.54 -14.02 18.84
N PRO A 26 -14.39 -14.54 17.62
CA PRO A 26 -13.88 -15.89 17.43
C PRO A 26 -12.50 -16.02 18.11
N PRO A 27 -12.16 -17.18 18.69
CA PRO A 27 -10.83 -17.43 19.22
C PRO A 27 -9.77 -17.14 18.15
N ARG A 28 -8.64 -16.52 18.55
CA ARG A 28 -7.58 -16.03 17.64
C ARG A 28 -7.08 -17.09 16.65
N THR A 29 -7.14 -18.37 17.01
CA THR A 29 -6.79 -19.52 16.18
C THR A 29 -7.74 -19.70 14.99
N GLN A 30 -9.06 -19.67 15.22
CA GLN A 30 -10.07 -19.79 14.14
C GLN A 30 -9.95 -18.61 13.16
N LEU A 31 -9.74 -17.40 13.67
CA LEU A 31 -9.58 -16.22 12.81
C LEU A 31 -8.30 -16.29 11.96
N ALA A 32 -7.22 -16.85 12.50
CA ALA A 32 -5.97 -17.04 11.77
C ALA A 32 -6.09 -18.12 10.69
N GLU A 33 -6.80 -19.22 10.97
CA GLU A 33 -7.11 -20.28 10.02
C GLU A 33 -7.99 -19.76 8.88
N ASP A 34 -9.10 -19.05 9.17
CA ASP A 34 -9.97 -18.46 8.16
C ASP A 34 -9.22 -17.51 7.22
N THR A 35 -8.34 -16.67 7.77
CA THR A 35 -7.57 -15.71 6.97
C THR A 35 -6.46 -16.43 6.17
N ASN A 36 -5.87 -17.51 6.69
CA ASN A 36 -4.91 -18.34 5.94
C ASN A 36 -5.60 -19.08 4.78
N MET A 37 -6.75 -19.67 5.06
CA MET A 37 -7.62 -20.25 4.05
C MET A 37 -7.97 -19.19 3.01
N ARG A 38 -8.29 -17.95 3.41
CA ARG A 38 -8.62 -16.90 2.44
C ARG A 38 -7.48 -16.56 1.48
N LEU A 39 -6.25 -16.44 1.99
CA LEU A 39 -5.08 -16.21 1.14
C LEU A 39 -4.84 -17.41 0.20
N ALA A 40 -5.04 -18.63 0.72
CA ALA A 40 -5.00 -19.86 -0.05
C ALA A 40 -6.04 -19.87 -1.19
N TRP A 41 -7.28 -19.42 -0.93
CA TRP A 41 -8.34 -19.27 -1.93
C TRP A 41 -8.00 -18.26 -3.03
N LEU A 42 -7.33 -17.15 -2.68
CA LEU A 42 -6.82 -16.20 -3.67
C LEU A 42 -5.71 -16.79 -4.53
N GLY A 43 -5.11 -17.88 -4.03
CA GLY A 43 -4.10 -18.62 -4.73
C GLY A 43 -2.70 -18.48 -4.15
N TYR A 44 -2.55 -18.16 -2.86
CA TYR A 44 -1.24 -17.90 -2.28
C TYR A 44 -1.01 -18.65 -0.97
N PRO A 45 0.21 -19.15 -0.70
CA PRO A 45 0.53 -19.71 0.59
C PRO A 45 0.89 -18.58 1.55
N GLN A 46 0.64 -18.77 2.85
CA GLN A 46 1.07 -17.80 3.86
C GLN A 46 2.59 -17.87 4.10
N GLU A 47 3.36 -17.09 3.32
CA GLU A 47 4.83 -17.03 3.46
C GLU A 47 5.29 -15.95 4.48
N LEU A 48 4.59 -14.82 4.55
CA LEU A 48 4.94 -13.69 5.43
C LEU A 48 4.32 -13.82 6.84
N SER A 49 4.89 -13.13 7.84
CA SER A 49 4.34 -13.12 9.21
C SER A 49 3.24 -12.08 9.36
N ARG A 50 2.04 -12.47 9.80
CA ARG A 50 0.97 -11.51 10.11
C ARG A 50 1.19 -10.89 11.48
N ASN A 51 1.54 -9.61 11.48
CA ASN A 51 1.76 -8.82 12.70
C ASN A 51 1.01 -7.47 12.65
N TRP A 52 0.43 -7.09 11.51
CA TRP A 52 -0.15 -5.76 11.31
C TRP A 52 -1.64 -5.75 11.63
N GLY A 53 -2.05 -4.78 12.44
CA GLY A 53 -3.45 -4.48 12.72
C GLY A 53 -3.93 -3.19 12.06
N PHE A 54 -5.13 -2.76 12.42
CA PHE A 54 -5.75 -1.54 11.88
C PHE A 54 -4.91 -0.28 12.12
N TRP A 55 -4.57 0.02 13.38
CA TRP A 55 -3.85 1.26 13.72
C TRP A 55 -2.47 1.36 13.09
N SER A 56 -1.72 0.26 13.01
CA SER A 56 -0.42 0.24 12.35
C SER A 56 -0.54 0.40 10.84
N SER A 57 -1.54 -0.23 10.20
CA SER A 57 -1.77 -0.10 8.76
C SER A 57 -2.24 1.30 8.39
N LEU A 58 -3.14 1.88 9.20
CA LEU A 58 -3.57 3.27 9.09
C LEU A 58 -2.39 4.24 9.18
N SER A 59 -1.52 4.03 10.18
CA SER A 59 -0.33 4.85 10.42
C SER A 59 0.61 4.83 9.22
N LEU A 60 0.85 3.63 8.65
CA LEU A 60 1.68 3.45 7.47
C LEU A 60 1.12 4.19 6.24
N CYS A 61 -0.19 4.07 5.99
CA CYS A 61 -0.89 4.77 4.91
C CYS A 61 -0.84 6.29 5.09
N TYR A 62 -1.12 6.79 6.31
CA TYR A 62 -1.10 8.21 6.63
C TYR A 62 0.30 8.83 6.42
N ILE A 63 1.34 8.15 6.89
CA ILE A 63 2.73 8.60 6.72
C ILE A 63 3.11 8.59 5.24
N ASN A 64 2.73 7.55 4.48
CA ASN A 64 3.13 7.42 3.08
C ASN A 64 2.45 8.44 2.15
N LEU A 65 1.20 8.81 2.44
CA LEU A 65 0.49 9.86 1.67
C LEU A 65 1.24 11.20 1.67
N GLY A 66 2.14 11.42 2.63
CA GLY A 66 3.10 12.51 2.56
C GLY A 66 2.49 13.91 2.56
N GLY A 67 1.30 14.08 3.16
CA GLY A 67 0.56 15.34 3.12
C GLY A 67 1.36 16.54 3.60
N THR A 68 2.27 16.35 4.57
CA THR A 68 3.10 17.41 5.12
C THR A 68 4.13 17.96 4.12
N PRO A 69 5.12 17.17 3.67
CA PRO A 69 6.08 17.64 2.67
C PRO A 69 5.41 17.99 1.34
N GLY A 70 4.42 17.21 0.89
CA GLY A 70 3.68 17.47 -0.35
C GLY A 70 2.99 18.83 -0.35
N SER A 71 2.28 19.17 0.73
CA SER A 71 1.64 20.49 0.86
C SER A 71 2.64 21.63 0.84
N PHE A 72 3.77 21.44 1.54
CA PHE A 72 4.82 22.43 1.62
C PHE A 72 5.43 22.72 0.25
N TRP A 73 5.66 21.69 -0.58
CA TRP A 73 6.15 21.86 -1.95
C TRP A 73 5.09 22.43 -2.90
N ALA A 74 3.84 22.02 -2.76
CA ALA A 74 2.75 22.44 -3.64
C ALA A 74 2.32 23.91 -3.44
N TYR A 75 2.49 24.48 -2.24
CA TYR A 75 1.94 25.81 -1.89
C TYR A 75 2.31 26.91 -2.91
N GLN A 76 3.55 26.94 -3.42
CA GLN A 76 3.97 27.99 -4.36
C GLN A 76 3.20 27.93 -5.66
N SER A 77 3.20 26.73 -6.26
CA SER A 77 2.57 26.46 -7.54
C SER A 77 1.08 26.74 -7.47
N VAL A 78 0.43 26.32 -6.37
CA VAL A 78 -0.99 26.57 -6.13
C VAL A 78 -1.29 28.07 -6.01
N TYR A 79 -0.45 28.82 -5.28
CA TYR A 79 -0.61 30.27 -5.13
C TYR A 79 -0.43 31.00 -6.46
N VAL A 80 0.53 30.60 -7.30
CA VAL A 80 0.75 31.21 -8.62
C VAL A 80 -0.46 31.00 -9.54
N LEU A 81 -1.04 29.81 -9.53
CA LEU A 81 -2.10 29.44 -10.48
C LEU A 81 -3.45 30.10 -10.18
N GLY A 82 -3.86 30.25 -8.93
CA GLY A 82 -5.13 30.94 -8.65
C GLY A 82 -5.20 31.69 -7.33
N GLY A 83 -4.07 31.86 -6.66
CA GLY A 83 -3.96 32.70 -5.48
C GLY A 83 -4.69 32.14 -4.25
N PRO A 84 -5.11 33.03 -3.34
CA PRO A 84 -5.67 32.66 -2.04
C PRO A 84 -6.92 31.76 -2.11
N CYS A 85 -7.83 32.02 -3.05
CA CYS A 85 -9.10 31.27 -3.20
C CYS A 85 -8.87 29.77 -3.41
N VAL A 86 -7.90 29.45 -4.25
CA VAL A 86 -7.58 28.08 -4.64
C VAL A 86 -7.01 27.28 -3.49
N ILE A 87 -6.24 27.91 -2.62
CA ILE A 87 -5.65 27.26 -1.44
C ILE A 87 -6.73 26.62 -0.56
N PHE A 88 -7.93 27.19 -0.48
CA PHE A 88 -9.02 26.56 0.27
C PHE A 88 -9.90 25.67 -0.62
N TRP A 89 -10.51 26.25 -1.66
CA TRP A 89 -11.53 25.56 -2.43
C TRP A 89 -10.99 24.41 -3.29
N ALA A 90 -9.80 24.55 -3.87
CA ALA A 90 -9.19 23.48 -4.64
C ALA A 90 -8.74 22.32 -3.74
N ASN A 91 -8.34 22.61 -2.50
CA ASN A 91 -8.08 21.57 -1.50
C ASN A 91 -9.34 20.77 -1.16
N ILE A 92 -10.48 21.44 -0.90
CA ILE A 92 -11.76 20.76 -0.66
C ILE A 92 -12.12 19.86 -1.83
N LEU A 93 -12.07 20.39 -3.06
CA LEU A 93 -12.37 19.62 -4.26
C LEU A 93 -11.46 18.40 -4.40
N THR A 94 -10.15 18.60 -4.25
CA THR A 94 -9.15 17.54 -4.39
C THR A 94 -9.32 16.48 -3.31
N GLY A 95 -9.59 16.88 -2.08
CA GLY A 95 -9.87 15.98 -0.96
C GLY A 95 -11.09 15.09 -1.19
N VAL A 96 -12.20 15.67 -1.66
CA VAL A 96 -13.42 14.90 -1.98
C VAL A 96 -13.15 13.92 -3.12
N ILE A 97 -12.48 14.35 -4.18
CA ILE A 97 -12.11 13.47 -5.31
C ILE A 97 -11.17 12.35 -4.83
N MET A 98 -10.20 12.65 -3.97
CA MET A 98 -9.32 11.64 -3.37
C MET A 98 -10.11 10.61 -2.55
N LEU A 99 -11.05 11.06 -1.71
CA LEU A 99 -11.89 10.14 -0.93
C LEU A 99 -12.70 9.22 -1.84
N ILE A 100 -13.30 9.74 -2.91
CA ILE A 100 -14.03 8.94 -3.90
C ILE A 100 -13.10 7.87 -4.49
N ARG A 101 -11.90 8.28 -4.96
CA ARG A 101 -10.90 7.36 -5.54
C ARG A 101 -10.49 6.26 -4.56
N TYR A 102 -10.09 6.61 -3.34
CA TYR A 102 -9.65 5.62 -2.36
C TYR A 102 -10.77 4.73 -1.85
N THR A 103 -12.04 5.17 -1.87
CA THR A 103 -13.17 4.30 -1.52
C THR A 103 -13.40 3.21 -2.57
N VAL A 104 -13.24 3.54 -3.85
CA VAL A 104 -13.32 2.57 -4.96
C VAL A 104 -12.13 1.61 -4.92
N VAL A 105 -10.92 2.12 -4.71
CA VAL A 105 -9.73 1.28 -4.58
C VAL A 105 -9.78 0.40 -3.32
N ALA A 106 -10.36 0.90 -2.22
CA ALA A 106 -10.60 0.11 -1.02
C ALA A 106 -11.54 -1.07 -1.28
N GLU A 107 -12.58 -0.90 -2.10
CA GLU A 107 -13.47 -2.00 -2.49
C GLU A 107 -12.72 -3.09 -3.29
N LEU A 108 -11.82 -2.69 -4.19
CA LEU A 108 -10.93 -3.62 -4.91
C LEU A 108 -9.96 -4.33 -3.94
N ALA A 109 -9.38 -3.60 -2.99
CA ALA A 109 -8.46 -4.15 -1.99
C ALA A 109 -9.15 -5.13 -1.03
N SER A 110 -10.43 -4.91 -0.71
CA SER A 110 -11.23 -5.81 0.11
C SER A 110 -11.62 -7.09 -0.63
N ALA A 111 -11.94 -6.99 -1.92
CA ALA A 111 -12.23 -8.15 -2.77
C ALA A 111 -10.98 -9.04 -2.97
N TYR A 112 -9.82 -8.41 -3.17
CA TYR A 112 -8.56 -9.09 -3.49
C TYR A 112 -7.40 -8.63 -2.59
N PRO A 113 -7.39 -9.00 -1.30
CA PRO A 113 -6.37 -8.63 -0.33
C PRO A 113 -5.09 -9.47 -0.50
N ALA A 114 -4.35 -9.24 -1.58
CA ALA A 114 -3.08 -9.91 -1.86
C ALA A 114 -1.96 -8.89 -2.09
N ALA A 115 -0.72 -9.27 -1.75
CA ALA A 115 0.43 -8.42 -2.05
C ALA A 115 0.56 -8.27 -3.58
N GLY A 116 0.86 -7.05 -4.02
CA GLY A 116 0.90 -6.67 -5.43
C GLY A 116 -0.16 -5.66 -5.84
N ALA A 117 -1.22 -5.50 -5.05
CA ALA A 117 -2.24 -4.47 -5.21
C ALA A 117 -2.74 -4.38 -6.67
N MET A 118 -2.43 -3.29 -7.37
CA MET A 118 -3.01 -2.96 -8.67
C MET A 118 -2.72 -4.00 -9.76
N PHE A 119 -1.53 -4.62 -9.83
CA PHE A 119 -1.27 -5.63 -10.88
C PHE A 119 -2.05 -6.94 -10.64
N THR A 120 -2.29 -7.29 -9.38
CA THR A 120 -3.09 -8.46 -8.99
C THR A 120 -4.57 -8.19 -9.26
N TRP A 121 -5.05 -6.98 -8.95
CA TRP A 121 -6.42 -6.57 -9.25
C TRP A 121 -6.68 -6.53 -10.76
N THR A 122 -5.74 -5.96 -11.54
CA THR A 122 -5.78 -5.97 -13.00
C THR A 122 -5.88 -7.39 -13.54
N PHE A 123 -5.05 -8.32 -13.06
CA PHE A 123 -5.11 -9.71 -13.51
C PHE A 123 -6.48 -10.33 -13.27
N LYS A 124 -7.02 -10.23 -12.04
CA LYS A 124 -8.31 -10.83 -11.67
C LYS A 124 -9.46 -10.23 -12.48
N LEU A 125 -9.47 -8.91 -12.67
CA LEU A 125 -10.50 -8.22 -13.46
C LEU A 125 -10.44 -8.62 -14.94
N VAL A 126 -9.26 -8.65 -15.57
CA VAL A 126 -9.12 -9.08 -16.97
C VAL A 126 -9.51 -10.56 -17.13
N HIS A 127 -9.06 -11.43 -16.23
CA HIS A 127 -9.36 -12.85 -16.28
C HIS A 127 -10.86 -13.15 -16.13
N SER A 128 -11.58 -12.31 -15.39
CA SER A 128 -13.03 -12.43 -15.21
C SER A 128 -13.85 -12.07 -16.44
N ASN A 129 -13.25 -11.38 -17.42
CA ASN A 129 -13.93 -10.92 -18.63
C ASN A 129 -13.61 -11.87 -19.81
N PRO A 130 -14.61 -12.60 -20.34
CA PRO A 130 -14.39 -13.60 -21.39
C PRO A 130 -13.72 -13.05 -22.66
N LYS A 131 -13.93 -11.77 -23.00
CA LYS A 131 -13.42 -11.16 -24.23
C LYS A 131 -11.91 -10.90 -24.18
N ILE A 132 -11.38 -10.63 -22.99
CA ILE A 132 -9.99 -10.18 -22.78
C ILE A 132 -9.18 -11.12 -21.88
N LYS A 133 -9.76 -12.22 -21.39
CA LYS A 133 -9.13 -13.21 -20.50
C LYS A 133 -7.75 -13.67 -20.98
N ASN A 134 -7.58 -13.90 -22.28
CA ASN A 134 -6.30 -14.36 -22.86
C ASN A 134 -5.16 -13.34 -22.71
N TRP A 135 -5.49 -12.07 -22.51
CA TRP A 135 -4.53 -10.98 -22.33
C TRP A 135 -4.24 -10.68 -20.85
N ALA A 136 -4.82 -11.41 -19.90
CA ALA A 136 -4.68 -11.14 -18.46
C ALA A 136 -3.21 -11.04 -18.01
N ASN A 137 -2.35 -11.96 -18.49
CA ASN A 137 -0.92 -11.93 -18.18
C ASN A 137 -0.25 -10.66 -18.70
N PHE A 138 -0.54 -10.26 -19.93
CA PHE A 138 0.05 -9.07 -20.55
C PHE A 138 -0.38 -7.76 -19.87
N PHE A 139 -1.67 -7.61 -19.56
CA PHE A 139 -2.19 -6.43 -18.85
C PHE A 139 -1.60 -6.34 -17.45
N SER A 140 -1.59 -7.45 -16.72
CA SER A 140 -1.01 -7.53 -15.38
C SER A 140 0.49 -7.21 -15.40
N TRP A 141 1.24 -7.77 -16.36
CA TRP A 141 2.66 -7.47 -16.56
C TRP A 141 2.89 -5.98 -16.83
N THR A 142 2.09 -5.39 -17.71
CA THR A 142 2.21 -3.97 -18.06
C THR A 142 2.02 -3.09 -16.83
N VAL A 143 0.94 -3.31 -16.06
CA VAL A 143 0.69 -2.57 -14.81
C VAL A 143 1.81 -2.79 -13.78
N ALA A 144 2.31 -4.02 -13.66
CA ALA A 144 3.46 -4.32 -12.81
C ALA A 144 4.71 -3.51 -13.20
N MET A 145 5.00 -3.35 -14.49
CA MET A 145 6.13 -2.54 -14.94
C MET A 145 5.93 -1.05 -14.65
N TYR A 146 4.73 -0.51 -14.86
CA TYR A 146 4.39 0.87 -14.46
C TYR A 146 4.57 1.09 -12.97
N MET A 147 4.06 0.19 -12.14
CA MET A 147 4.21 0.26 -10.69
C MET A 147 5.68 0.15 -10.25
N PHE A 148 6.46 -0.73 -10.89
CA PHE A 148 7.87 -0.91 -10.57
C PHE A 148 8.67 0.38 -10.80
N VAL A 149 8.49 1.01 -11.96
CA VAL A 149 9.12 2.30 -12.26
C VAL A 149 8.59 3.40 -11.35
N SER A 150 7.28 3.42 -11.07
CA SER A 150 6.67 4.38 -10.14
C SER A 150 7.27 4.31 -8.74
N HIS A 151 7.47 3.10 -8.19
CA HIS A 151 8.09 2.93 -6.87
C HIS A 151 9.53 3.46 -6.86
N ILE A 152 10.31 3.23 -7.92
CA ILE A 152 11.67 3.78 -8.03
C ILE A 152 11.63 5.33 -8.06
N VAL A 153 10.76 5.90 -8.89
CA VAL A 153 10.61 7.36 -9.02
C VAL A 153 10.23 8.01 -7.70
N PHE A 154 9.23 7.48 -6.98
CA PHE A 154 8.84 8.00 -5.67
C PHE A 154 9.99 7.99 -4.67
N GLN A 155 10.81 6.93 -4.66
CA GLN A 155 11.97 6.85 -3.78
C GLN A 155 13.04 7.90 -4.11
N ILE A 156 13.26 8.17 -5.40
CA ILE A 156 14.17 9.23 -5.84
C ILE A 156 13.65 10.59 -5.39
N GLU A 157 12.36 10.85 -5.60
CA GLU A 157 11.70 12.11 -5.25
C GLU A 157 11.75 12.39 -3.75
N GLU A 158 11.29 11.44 -2.92
CA GLU A 158 11.29 11.58 -1.46
C GLU A 158 12.71 11.81 -0.92
N SER A 159 13.71 11.12 -1.50
CA SER A 159 15.10 11.28 -1.07
C SER A 159 15.67 12.62 -1.47
N TRP A 160 15.28 13.14 -2.64
CA TRP A 160 15.62 14.48 -3.09
C TRP A 160 14.99 15.56 -2.20
N GLN A 161 13.70 15.42 -1.83
CA GLN A 161 13.01 16.33 -0.92
C GLN A 161 13.69 16.35 0.45
N LEU A 162 13.97 15.16 1.02
CA LEU A 162 14.67 15.02 2.29
C LEU A 162 16.04 15.70 2.26
N SER A 163 16.83 15.43 1.22
CA SER A 163 18.17 15.97 1.06
C SER A 163 18.15 17.48 0.92
N THR A 164 17.11 18.03 0.29
CA THR A 164 16.92 19.48 0.20
C THR A 164 16.67 20.09 1.58
N PHE A 165 15.82 19.48 2.42
CA PHE A 165 15.61 19.97 3.79
C PHE A 165 16.89 19.88 4.64
N ALA A 166 17.64 18.80 4.52
CA ALA A 166 18.93 18.63 5.21
C ALA A 166 19.95 19.70 4.80
N ILE A 167 20.09 19.96 3.49
CA ILE A 167 21.02 20.97 2.97
C ILE A 167 20.59 22.37 3.40
N ARG A 168 19.29 22.68 3.39
CA ARG A 168 18.78 23.98 3.84
C ARG A 168 19.02 24.19 5.33
N PHE A 169 18.86 23.14 6.14
CA PHE A 169 19.24 23.16 7.54
C PHE A 169 20.75 23.43 7.72
N LEU A 170 21.61 22.68 7.02
CA LEU A 170 23.07 22.83 7.09
C LEU A 170 23.53 24.22 6.65
N TRP A 171 22.96 24.77 5.58
CA TRP A 171 23.25 26.12 5.11
C TRP A 171 22.88 27.19 6.16
N LEU A 172 21.77 26.98 6.89
CA LEU A 172 21.40 27.82 8.02
C LEU A 172 22.29 27.62 9.26
N MET A 173 23.05 26.55 9.40
CA MET A 173 24.03 26.41 10.50
C MET A 173 25.42 26.90 10.08
N PHE A 174 25.79 26.67 8.83
CA PHE A 174 27.10 26.98 8.25
C PHE A 174 26.96 27.91 7.04
N PRO A 175 26.77 29.22 7.24
CA PRO A 175 26.46 30.16 6.16
C PRO A 175 27.60 30.37 5.16
N ARG A 176 28.83 29.98 5.50
CA ARG A 176 30.00 30.05 4.60
C ARG A 176 30.04 28.89 3.59
N TRP A 177 29.25 27.83 3.79
CA TRP A 177 29.21 26.69 2.89
C TRP A 177 28.13 26.89 1.83
N THR A 178 28.53 26.85 0.55
CA THR A 178 27.60 26.96 -0.56
C THR A 178 27.17 25.58 -1.05
N PRO A 179 25.87 25.27 -1.10
CA PRO A 179 25.40 23.99 -1.60
C PRO A 179 25.62 23.88 -3.12
N ILE A 180 26.19 22.76 -3.56
CA ILE A 180 26.40 22.40 -4.97
C ILE A 180 25.56 21.15 -5.26
N SER A 181 25.14 20.93 -6.51
CA SER A 181 24.31 19.78 -6.92
C SER A 181 24.86 18.42 -6.47
N TRP A 182 26.19 18.24 -6.48
CA TRP A 182 26.83 17.01 -6.00
C TRP A 182 26.61 16.76 -4.51
N HIS A 183 26.49 17.81 -3.68
CA HIS A 183 26.13 17.64 -2.26
C HIS A 183 24.71 17.10 -2.12
N LEU A 184 23.77 17.58 -2.96
CA LEU A 184 22.38 17.10 -2.96
C LEU A 184 22.29 15.63 -3.38
N TYR A 185 23.00 15.25 -4.44
CA TYR A 185 23.08 13.87 -4.89
C TYR A 185 23.73 12.96 -3.85
N GLY A 186 24.87 13.37 -3.27
CA GLY A 186 25.57 12.61 -2.24
C GLY A 186 24.72 12.40 -0.98
N MET A 187 24.04 13.45 -0.51
CA MET A 187 23.10 13.36 0.62
C MET A 187 21.91 12.45 0.30
N SER A 188 21.39 12.49 -0.93
CA SER A 188 20.29 11.62 -1.37
C SER A 188 20.71 10.15 -1.37
N CYS A 189 21.89 9.84 -1.88
CA CYS A 189 22.43 8.49 -1.85
C CYS A 189 22.68 8.00 -0.42
N LEU A 190 23.29 8.85 0.41
CA LEU A 190 23.52 8.54 1.82
C LEU A 190 22.19 8.24 2.53
N ASN A 191 21.15 9.07 2.30
CA ASN A 191 19.83 8.82 2.85
C ASN A 191 19.22 7.49 2.38
N LEU A 192 19.31 7.17 1.09
CA LEU A 192 18.79 5.90 0.57
C LEU A 192 19.49 4.70 1.23
N VAL A 193 20.81 4.78 1.43
CA VAL A 193 21.58 3.74 2.14
C VAL A 193 21.16 3.65 3.59
N LEU A 194 21.04 4.78 4.32
CA LEU A 194 20.64 4.79 5.72
C LEU A 194 19.21 4.29 5.94
N SER A 195 18.27 4.73 5.10
CA SER A 195 16.88 4.29 5.12
C SER A 195 16.76 2.80 4.75
N GLY A 196 17.52 2.34 3.75
CA GLY A 196 17.63 0.93 3.39
C GLY A 196 18.25 0.08 4.50
N ALA A 197 19.26 0.58 5.21
CA ALA A 197 19.86 -0.08 6.35
C ALA A 197 18.88 -0.18 7.53
N PHE A 198 18.11 0.88 7.80
CA PHE A 198 17.07 0.89 8.83
C PHE A 198 16.03 -0.21 8.58
N MET A 199 15.67 -0.45 7.32
CA MET A 199 14.74 -1.52 6.92
C MET A 199 15.23 -2.94 7.22
N PHE A 200 16.53 -3.14 7.38
CA PHE A 200 17.06 -4.45 7.77
C PHE A 200 16.95 -4.73 9.27
N LEU A 201 16.67 -3.69 10.06
CA LEU A 201 16.46 -3.82 11.50
C LEU A 201 15.07 -4.42 11.77
N PRO A 202 14.94 -5.40 12.68
CA PRO A 202 13.65 -5.98 13.04
C PRO A 202 12.63 -4.95 13.56
N ILE A 203 13.12 -3.87 14.18
CA ILE A 203 12.28 -2.80 14.74
C ILE A 203 11.44 -2.09 13.67
N SER A 204 11.91 -2.02 12.42
CA SER A 204 11.22 -1.38 11.29
C SER A 204 9.86 -2.03 10.98
N ARG A 205 9.64 -3.28 11.40
CA ARG A 205 8.38 -4.02 11.24
C ARG A 205 7.45 -3.92 12.44
N SER A 206 7.89 -3.29 13.53
CA SER A 206 7.10 -3.24 14.76
C SER A 206 5.83 -2.39 14.53
N PRO A 207 4.62 -2.96 14.69
CA PRO A 207 3.38 -2.20 14.57
C PRO A 207 3.34 -0.99 15.52
N ARG A 208 3.94 -1.13 16.71
CA ARG A 208 4.01 -0.06 17.72
C ARG A 208 4.89 1.11 17.27
N LEU A 209 5.98 0.81 16.55
CA LEU A 209 6.85 1.86 16.00
C LEU A 209 6.06 2.73 15.02
N TRP A 210 5.28 2.12 14.13
CA TRP A 210 4.51 2.84 13.12
C TRP A 210 3.41 3.72 13.73
N ILE A 211 2.75 3.23 14.78
CA ILE A 211 1.80 4.06 15.55
C ILE A 211 2.54 5.25 16.18
N GLY A 212 3.70 5.03 16.79
CA GLY A 212 4.54 6.09 17.34
C GLY A 212 5.00 7.10 16.29
N PHE A 213 5.40 6.63 15.10
CA PHE A 213 5.80 7.48 13.97
C PHE A 213 4.63 8.31 13.45
N ALA A 214 3.40 7.79 13.44
CA ALA A 214 2.24 8.57 13.00
C ALA A 214 1.92 9.69 14.00
N VAL A 215 1.96 9.39 15.30
CA VAL A 215 1.79 10.40 16.36
C VAL A 215 2.90 11.44 16.30
N LEU A 216 4.15 11.02 16.14
CA LEU A 216 5.30 11.91 16.03
C LEU A 216 5.20 12.79 14.77
N SER A 217 4.84 12.22 13.62
CA SER A 217 4.65 12.96 12.37
C SER A 217 3.55 14.01 12.49
N ALA A 218 2.42 13.67 13.13
CA ALA A 218 1.34 14.61 13.41
C ALA A 218 1.79 15.72 14.38
N ALA A 219 2.55 15.38 15.43
CA ALA A 219 3.09 16.34 16.39
C ALA A 219 4.10 17.30 15.76
N LEU A 220 5.03 16.79 14.94
CA LEU A 220 6.01 17.59 14.19
C LEU A 220 5.31 18.51 13.19
N THR A 221 4.31 17.99 12.47
CA THR A 221 3.52 18.78 11.53
C THR A 221 2.75 19.90 12.23
N THR A 222 2.10 19.59 13.36
CA THR A 222 1.42 20.61 14.19
C THR A 222 2.41 21.65 14.69
N SER A 223 3.62 21.23 15.10
CA SER A 223 4.68 22.14 15.54
C SER A 223 5.15 23.07 14.41
N ILE A 224 5.28 22.56 13.17
CA ILE A 224 5.58 23.38 11.98
C ILE A 224 4.48 24.44 11.78
N CYS A 225 3.21 24.05 11.83
CA CYS A 225 2.08 24.97 11.68
C CYS A 225 2.08 26.06 12.77
N VAL A 226 2.30 25.68 14.04
CA VAL A 226 2.38 26.63 15.15
C VAL A 226 3.56 27.58 14.98
N LEU A 227 4.74 27.08 14.63
CA LEU A 227 5.93 27.91 14.39
C LEU A 227 5.68 28.91 13.26
N LEU A 228 5.10 28.48 12.14
CA LEU A 228 4.78 29.36 11.01
C LEU A 228 3.83 30.49 11.44
N VAL A 229 2.70 30.15 12.07
CA VAL A 229 1.67 31.13 12.43
C VAL A 229 2.14 32.11 13.52
N THR A 230 2.91 31.63 14.49
CA THR A 230 3.35 32.46 15.63
C THR A 230 4.53 33.35 15.29
N THR A 231 5.50 32.86 14.52
CA THR A 231 6.80 33.53 14.33
C THR A 231 6.98 34.20 12.98
N SER A 232 6.06 34.01 12.03
CA SER A 232 6.18 34.69 10.73
C SER A 232 6.14 36.21 10.89
N SER A 233 7.05 36.88 10.16
CA SER A 233 7.12 38.34 10.04
C SER A 233 5.92 38.96 9.33
N TYR A 234 5.06 38.14 8.70
CA TYR A 234 3.91 38.61 7.95
C TYR A 234 2.66 37.79 8.28
N ARG A 235 1.50 38.46 8.32
CA ARG A 235 0.19 37.83 8.56
C ARG A 235 -0.83 38.31 7.55
N GLN A 236 -1.32 37.40 6.70
CA GLN A 236 -2.44 37.66 5.81
C GLN A 236 -3.79 37.65 6.52
N SER A 237 -4.75 38.40 5.97
CA SER A 237 -6.14 38.31 6.41
C SER A 237 -6.76 37.00 5.89
N PRO A 238 -7.30 36.14 6.77
CA PRO A 238 -7.87 34.85 6.38
C PRO A 238 -9.02 34.97 5.37
N LEU A 239 -9.79 36.06 5.43
CA LEU A 239 -10.96 36.30 4.55
C LEU A 239 -10.61 36.31 3.06
N LYS A 240 -9.37 36.69 2.71
CA LYS A 240 -8.90 36.70 1.32
C LYS A 240 -8.88 35.30 0.72
N MET A 241 -8.66 34.27 1.54
CA MET A 241 -8.62 32.88 1.12
C MET A 241 -9.98 32.36 0.64
N PHE A 242 -11.09 32.98 1.02
CA PHE A 242 -12.43 32.55 0.59
C PHE A 242 -12.94 33.32 -0.63
N THR A 243 -12.39 34.51 -0.88
CA THR A 243 -13.02 35.51 -1.76
C THR A 243 -12.14 35.97 -2.92
N LYS A 244 -10.81 35.91 -2.80
CA LYS A 244 -9.89 36.48 -3.80
C LYS A 244 -9.26 35.40 -4.65
N PHE A 245 -9.84 35.19 -5.83
CA PHE A 245 -9.18 34.46 -6.91
C PHE A 245 -8.26 35.42 -7.67
N LYS A 246 -7.01 35.01 -7.90
CA LYS A 246 -6.05 35.79 -8.66
C LYS A 246 -5.12 34.87 -9.42
N ASN A 247 -5.45 34.65 -10.69
CA ASN A 247 -4.60 33.93 -11.61
C ASN A 247 -3.39 34.81 -11.95
N ARG A 248 -2.20 34.33 -11.59
CA ARG A 248 -0.91 34.98 -11.88
C ARG A 248 -0.04 34.12 -12.81
N GLY A 249 -0.56 32.98 -13.27
CA GLY A 249 0.07 32.18 -14.32
C GLY A 249 -0.16 32.79 -15.70
N GLN A 250 0.48 32.22 -16.73
CA GLN A 250 0.29 32.65 -18.12
C GLN A 250 -1.02 32.13 -18.76
N ILE A 251 -1.88 31.49 -17.97
CA ILE A 251 -3.09 30.82 -18.42
C ILE A 251 -4.24 31.81 -18.49
N LYS A 252 -4.87 31.96 -19.66
CA LYS A 252 -5.96 32.92 -19.87
C LYS A 252 -7.29 32.54 -19.21
N ASN A 253 -7.54 31.24 -18.99
CA ASN A 253 -8.80 30.76 -18.42
C ASN A 253 -8.63 30.44 -16.93
N ASP A 254 -9.34 31.20 -16.09
CA ASP A 254 -9.32 31.09 -14.64
C ASP A 254 -9.82 29.72 -14.14
N GLY A 255 -10.85 29.16 -14.76
CA GLY A 255 -11.36 27.83 -14.40
C GLY A 255 -10.35 26.72 -14.69
N TRP A 256 -9.61 26.85 -15.79
CA TRP A 256 -8.54 25.89 -16.10
C TRP A 256 -7.35 26.02 -15.14
N SER A 257 -6.98 27.26 -14.78
CA SER A 257 -5.94 27.50 -13.79
C SER A 257 -6.31 26.96 -12.40
N PHE A 258 -7.58 27.08 -12.02
CA PHE A 258 -8.12 26.46 -10.79
C PHE A 258 -7.95 24.93 -10.81
N LEU A 259 -8.30 24.26 -11.92
CA LEU A 259 -8.16 22.80 -12.04
C LEU A 259 -6.70 22.35 -12.01
N LEU A 260 -5.79 23.10 -12.63
CA LEU A 260 -4.35 22.81 -12.58
C LEU A 260 -3.79 22.92 -11.16
N ALA A 261 -4.26 23.91 -10.41
CA ALA A 261 -3.85 24.06 -9.02
C ALA A 261 -4.45 22.96 -8.13
N ALA A 262 -5.71 22.54 -8.37
CA ALA A 262 -6.29 21.37 -7.72
C ALA A 262 -5.46 20.10 -8.00
N ASN A 263 -5.02 19.91 -9.24
CA ASN A 263 -4.16 18.80 -9.61
C ASN A 263 -2.84 18.77 -8.83
N ALA A 264 -2.23 19.93 -8.58
CA ALA A 264 -0.98 20.04 -7.80
C ALA A 264 -1.14 19.68 -6.31
N LEU A 265 -2.37 19.61 -5.80
CA LEU A 265 -2.69 19.22 -4.42
C LEU A 265 -3.02 17.73 -4.28
N SER A 266 -3.08 16.99 -5.39
CA SER A 266 -3.39 15.57 -5.40
C SER A 266 -2.20 14.77 -4.85
N ALA A 267 -2.48 13.83 -3.94
CA ALA A 267 -1.46 12.92 -3.39
C ALA A 267 -1.76 11.45 -3.72
N ALA A 268 -0.72 10.65 -3.82
CA ALA A 268 -0.77 9.20 -4.05
C ALA A 268 -0.06 8.46 -2.89
N GLY A 269 -0.25 7.15 -2.78
CA GLY A 269 0.43 6.34 -1.78
C GLY A 269 -0.41 5.93 -0.57
N GLY A 270 -1.73 6.14 -0.58
CA GLY A 270 -2.63 5.66 0.48
C GLY A 270 -2.81 4.13 0.49
N GLU A 271 -2.37 3.43 -0.55
CA GLU A 271 -2.47 1.99 -0.77
C GLU A 271 -1.31 1.18 -0.20
N THR A 272 -0.39 1.76 0.56
CA THR A 272 0.73 1.01 1.16
C THR A 272 0.28 -0.19 1.97
N SER A 273 -0.84 -0.09 2.69
CA SER A 273 -1.44 -1.23 3.39
C SER A 273 -1.85 -2.37 2.46
N ALA A 274 -2.24 -2.09 1.21
CA ALA A 274 -2.58 -3.13 0.22
C ALA A 274 -1.33 -3.92 -0.20
N HIS A 275 -0.18 -3.26 -0.34
CA HIS A 275 1.10 -3.95 -0.53
C HIS A 275 1.51 -4.79 0.68
N MET A 276 0.97 -4.49 1.85
CA MET A 276 1.19 -5.19 3.12
C MET A 276 0.05 -6.16 3.49
N ALA A 277 -0.88 -6.43 2.58
CA ALA A 277 -2.06 -7.24 2.85
C ALA A 277 -1.69 -8.62 3.46
N GLU A 278 -0.67 -9.30 2.93
CA GLU A 278 -0.25 -10.63 3.42
C GLU A 278 0.38 -10.64 4.83
N GLU A 279 0.80 -9.48 5.33
CA GLU A 279 1.31 -9.28 6.70
C GLU A 279 0.25 -8.73 7.67
N THR A 280 -0.97 -8.50 7.16
CA THR A 280 -2.06 -7.87 7.89
C THR A 280 -3.07 -8.90 8.37
N HIS A 281 -3.52 -8.78 9.62
CA HIS A 281 -4.62 -9.59 10.14
C HIS A 281 -5.95 -9.13 9.53
N GLN A 282 -6.78 -10.06 9.06
CA GLN A 282 -8.06 -9.76 8.40
C GLN A 282 -7.88 -8.66 7.33
N ALA A 283 -6.96 -8.88 6.39
CA ALA A 283 -6.54 -7.88 5.42
C ALA A 283 -7.71 -7.32 4.61
N GLU A 284 -8.72 -8.15 4.31
CA GLU A 284 -9.97 -7.81 3.65
C GLU A 284 -10.79 -6.72 4.38
N LEU A 285 -10.62 -6.56 5.68
CA LEU A 285 -11.28 -5.54 6.51
C LEU A 285 -10.34 -4.39 6.86
N VAL A 286 -9.10 -4.72 7.22
CA VAL A 286 -8.14 -3.76 7.77
C VAL A 286 -7.58 -2.85 6.68
N VAL A 287 -7.19 -3.41 5.54
CA VAL A 287 -6.61 -2.66 4.42
C VAL A 287 -7.56 -1.57 3.91
N PRO A 288 -8.82 -1.87 3.49
CA PRO A 288 -9.72 -0.85 2.97
C PRO A 288 -10.01 0.27 3.98
N ARG A 289 -10.23 -0.09 5.25
CA ARG A 289 -10.46 0.90 6.31
C ARG A 289 -9.24 1.78 6.54
N ALA A 290 -8.04 1.19 6.56
CA ALA A 290 -6.80 1.95 6.71
C ALA A 290 -6.61 2.96 5.57
N MET A 291 -6.83 2.56 4.31
CA MET A 291 -6.74 3.44 3.14
C MET A 291 -7.73 4.61 3.23
N PHE A 292 -9.00 4.32 3.57
CA PHE A 292 -10.05 5.33 3.67
C PHE A 292 -9.78 6.36 4.77
N PHE A 293 -9.53 5.90 6.00
CA PHE A 293 -9.29 6.81 7.13
C PHE A 293 -7.95 7.56 7.01
N ALA A 294 -6.91 6.94 6.44
CA ALA A 294 -5.65 7.63 6.16
C ALA A 294 -5.85 8.82 5.20
N THR A 295 -6.71 8.64 4.19
CA THR A 295 -7.06 9.69 3.24
C THR A 295 -7.78 10.85 3.91
N ILE A 296 -8.72 10.57 4.84
CA ILE A 296 -9.41 11.60 5.63
C ILE A 296 -8.41 12.39 6.48
N LEU A 297 -7.54 11.69 7.22
CA LEU A 297 -6.53 12.34 8.07
C LEU A 297 -5.55 13.16 7.25
N ASN A 298 -5.14 12.65 6.08
CA ASN A 298 -4.27 13.37 5.15
C ASN A 298 -4.95 14.63 4.61
N PHE A 299 -6.23 14.55 4.24
CA PHE A 299 -7.00 15.70 3.77
C PHE A 299 -7.07 16.82 4.81
N ILE A 300 -7.38 16.49 6.07
CA ILE A 300 -7.39 17.44 7.19
C ILE A 300 -6.00 18.05 7.41
N ASN A 301 -4.95 17.23 7.28
CA ASN A 301 -3.58 17.68 7.44
C ASN A 301 -3.17 18.68 6.33
N VAL A 302 -3.42 18.33 5.07
CA VAL A 302 -3.10 19.15 3.89
C VAL A 302 -3.78 20.51 3.98
N ILE A 303 -5.09 20.55 4.24
CA ILE A 303 -5.81 21.83 4.34
C ILE A 303 -5.27 22.70 5.47
N THR A 304 -4.94 22.10 6.62
CA THR A 304 -4.38 22.82 7.78
C THR A 304 -3.05 23.49 7.43
N ILE A 305 -2.12 22.74 6.83
CA ILE A 305 -0.80 23.26 6.44
C ILE A 305 -0.95 24.37 5.40
N GLN A 306 -1.78 24.16 4.39
CA GLN A 306 -1.99 25.11 3.31
C GLN A 306 -2.56 26.45 3.83
N ILE A 307 -3.48 26.39 4.81
CA ILE A 307 -3.99 27.58 5.52
C ILE A 307 -2.86 28.27 6.33
N CYS A 308 -2.07 27.50 7.08
CA CYS A 308 -0.96 28.05 7.87
C CYS A 308 0.12 28.71 6.98
N CYS A 309 0.47 28.10 5.85
CA CYS A 309 1.37 28.68 4.86
C CYS A 309 0.79 29.97 4.26
N PHE A 310 -0.50 29.97 3.90
CA PHE A 310 -1.19 31.17 3.40
C PHE A 310 -1.14 32.32 4.38
N TRP A 311 -1.41 32.05 5.65
CA TRP A 311 -1.39 33.07 6.70
C TRP A 311 0.01 33.66 6.86
N SER A 312 1.04 32.81 6.77
CA SER A 312 2.41 33.17 7.13
C SER A 312 3.18 33.87 6.02
N PHE A 313 2.86 33.66 4.75
CA PHE A 313 3.70 34.16 3.65
C PHE A 313 3.12 35.37 2.91
N SER A 314 4.01 36.29 2.51
CA SER A 314 3.63 37.46 1.71
C SER A 314 3.56 37.13 0.23
N GLU A 315 2.53 37.66 -0.43
CA GLU A 315 2.30 37.52 -1.87
C GLU A 315 3.52 37.89 -2.72
N LYS A 316 4.26 38.95 -2.36
CA LYS A 316 5.46 39.39 -3.10
C LYS A 316 6.56 38.34 -3.06
N ASN A 317 6.82 37.77 -1.89
CA ASN A 317 7.88 36.79 -1.71
C ASN A 317 7.50 35.44 -2.29
N THR A 318 6.22 35.05 -2.20
CA THR A 318 5.73 33.80 -2.81
C THR A 318 5.98 33.75 -4.32
N LEU A 319 6.02 34.90 -5.00
CA LEU A 319 6.26 34.96 -6.46
C LEU A 319 7.73 35.14 -6.82
N ASN A 320 8.49 35.85 -5.99
CA ASN A 320 9.86 36.21 -6.31
C ASN A 320 10.88 35.17 -5.85
N GLN A 321 10.54 34.35 -4.84
CA GLN A 321 11.46 33.33 -4.36
C GLN A 321 11.47 32.12 -5.29
N PRO A 322 12.63 31.52 -5.58
CA PRO A 322 12.72 30.42 -6.55
C PRO A 322 12.16 29.09 -6.01
N THR A 323 12.08 28.93 -4.69
CA THR A 323 11.71 27.66 -4.05
C THR A 323 11.02 27.88 -2.72
N MET A 324 10.14 26.95 -2.33
CA MET A 324 9.46 26.92 -1.03
C MET A 324 10.38 27.04 0.21
N PRO A 325 11.51 26.31 0.31
CA PRO A 325 12.42 26.50 1.44
C PRO A 325 12.96 27.94 1.55
N SER A 326 13.26 28.58 0.43
CA SER A 326 13.72 29.99 0.42
C SER A 326 12.63 30.94 0.94
N LEU A 327 11.35 30.62 0.71
CA LEU A 327 10.24 31.41 1.24
C LEU A 327 10.16 31.35 2.78
N VAL A 328 10.41 30.19 3.38
CA VAL A 328 10.46 30.05 4.85
C VAL A 328 11.61 30.84 5.46
N VAL A 329 12.78 30.86 4.82
CA VAL A 329 13.94 31.61 5.33
C VAL A 329 13.71 33.12 5.30
N VAL A 330 12.94 33.62 4.34
CA VAL A 330 12.63 35.06 4.24
C VAL A 330 11.62 35.51 5.29
N HIS A 331 10.71 34.62 5.70
CA HIS A 331 9.61 34.98 6.60
C HIS A 331 9.81 34.61 8.06
N CYS A 332 10.67 33.63 8.35
CA CYS A 332 10.96 33.18 9.71
C CYS A 332 12.40 33.54 10.10
N SER A 333 12.67 33.62 11.41
CA SER A 333 14.03 33.79 11.91
C SER A 333 14.89 32.56 11.59
N ARG A 334 16.20 32.74 11.50
CA ARG A 334 17.18 31.68 11.19
C ARG A 334 16.97 30.42 12.02
N SER A 335 16.79 30.57 13.33
CA SER A 335 16.60 29.44 14.26
C SER A 335 15.28 28.72 14.03
N VAL A 336 14.21 29.46 13.73
CA VAL A 336 12.89 28.86 13.47
C VAL A 336 12.88 28.15 12.12
N SER A 337 13.46 28.75 11.06
CA SER A 337 13.60 28.09 9.76
C SER A 337 14.42 26.80 9.88
N ALA A 338 15.49 26.79 10.67
CA ALA A 338 16.27 25.58 10.93
C ALA A 338 15.41 24.51 11.64
N CYS A 339 14.63 24.90 12.65
CA CYS A 339 13.71 23.99 13.34
C CYS A 339 12.65 23.38 12.37
N ILE A 340 12.04 24.22 11.53
CA ILE A 340 11.07 23.78 10.52
C ILE A 340 11.71 22.78 9.55
N PHE A 341 12.91 23.06 9.04
CA PHE A 341 13.60 22.13 8.13
C PHE A 341 14.02 20.82 8.81
N ALA A 342 14.41 20.86 10.09
CA ALA A 342 14.68 19.64 10.86
C ALA A 342 13.41 18.80 11.03
N PHE A 343 12.28 19.41 11.35
CA PHE A 343 10.99 18.71 11.47
C PHE A 343 10.52 18.13 10.13
N LEU A 344 10.61 18.90 9.05
CA LEU A 344 10.32 18.42 7.70
C LEU A 344 11.23 17.26 7.30
N PHE A 345 12.52 17.33 7.65
CA PHE A 345 13.45 16.22 7.44
C PHE A 345 12.94 14.94 8.12
N PHE A 346 12.62 14.97 9.42
CA PHE A 346 12.14 13.77 10.11
C PHE A 346 10.81 13.23 9.55
N VAL A 347 9.87 14.10 9.20
CA VAL A 347 8.59 13.69 8.62
C VAL A 347 8.79 13.02 7.25
N THR A 348 9.59 13.62 6.36
CA THR A 348 9.88 13.05 5.05
C THR A 348 10.70 11.75 5.16
N TRP A 349 11.56 11.62 6.17
CA TRP A 349 12.32 10.38 6.40
C TRP A 349 11.40 9.22 6.80
N MET A 350 10.40 9.47 7.66
CA MET A 350 9.38 8.46 7.99
C MET A 350 8.55 8.06 6.77
N GLN A 351 8.20 9.03 5.91
CA GLN A 351 7.53 8.77 4.64
C GLN A 351 8.37 7.86 3.73
N GLN A 352 9.65 8.17 3.54
CA GLN A 352 10.57 7.37 2.74
C GLN A 352 10.64 5.90 3.18
N ILE A 353 10.72 5.67 4.49
CA ILE A 353 10.75 4.31 5.05
C ILE A 353 9.42 3.60 4.76
N SER A 354 8.29 4.30 4.86
CA SER A 354 6.97 3.75 4.55
C SER A 354 6.90 3.28 3.10
N GLN A 355 7.40 4.12 2.19
CA GLN A 355 7.45 3.81 0.77
C GLN A 355 8.40 2.64 0.50
N PHE A 356 9.50 2.51 1.24
CA PHE A 356 10.41 1.35 1.13
C PHE A 356 9.73 0.05 1.56
N LEU A 357 8.89 0.07 2.60
CA LEU A 357 8.11 -1.09 3.00
C LEU A 357 7.15 -1.54 1.90
N ALA A 358 6.43 -0.62 1.27
CA ALA A 358 5.54 -0.93 0.15
C ALA A 358 6.32 -1.47 -1.06
N SER A 359 7.35 -0.74 -1.48
CA SER A 359 8.18 -1.07 -2.67
C SER A 359 8.85 -2.43 -2.53
N THR A 360 9.36 -2.77 -1.34
CA THR A 360 10.02 -4.06 -1.11
C THR A 360 9.04 -5.23 -1.25
N ARG A 361 7.82 -5.09 -0.72
CA ARG A 361 6.79 -6.15 -0.81
C ARG A 361 6.25 -6.28 -2.22
N PHE A 362 6.14 -5.18 -2.93
CA PHE A 362 5.83 -5.17 -4.34
C PHE A 362 6.87 -5.94 -5.16
N VAL A 363 8.16 -5.63 -5.02
CA VAL A 363 9.25 -6.34 -5.72
C VAL A 363 9.29 -7.83 -5.33
N TRP A 364 9.06 -8.13 -4.06
CA TRP A 364 8.97 -9.52 -3.60
C TRP A 364 7.78 -10.26 -4.23
N ALA A 365 6.60 -9.64 -4.34
CA ALA A 365 5.44 -10.22 -5.00
C ALA A 365 5.70 -10.45 -6.50
N LEU A 366 6.37 -9.52 -7.19
CA LEU A 366 6.80 -9.73 -8.57
C LEU A 366 7.80 -10.90 -8.70
N ALA A 367 8.75 -11.02 -7.77
CA ALA A 367 9.67 -12.15 -7.76
C ALA A 367 8.97 -13.48 -7.43
N ARG A 368 7.89 -13.47 -6.63
CA ARG A 368 7.05 -14.64 -6.37
C ARG A 368 6.35 -15.12 -7.63
N ASP A 369 5.84 -14.18 -8.42
CA ASP A 369 5.07 -14.49 -9.63
C ASP A 369 5.98 -14.64 -10.87
N ASN A 370 7.28 -14.87 -10.66
CA ASN A 370 8.34 -15.01 -11.68
C ASN A 370 8.44 -13.83 -12.67
N ALA A 371 8.04 -12.63 -12.25
CA ALA A 371 8.08 -11.42 -13.09
C ALA A 371 9.46 -10.74 -13.16
N PHE A 372 10.51 -11.33 -12.55
CA PHE A 372 11.88 -10.83 -12.59
C PHE A 372 12.87 -11.89 -13.08
N PRO A 373 13.92 -11.50 -13.84
CA PRO A 373 15.07 -12.36 -14.02
C PRO A 373 15.68 -12.69 -12.65
N LEU A 374 16.15 -13.93 -12.48
CA LEU A 374 16.64 -14.44 -11.20
C LEU A 374 15.60 -14.34 -10.06
N ALA A 375 14.30 -14.46 -10.37
CA ALA A 375 13.19 -14.44 -9.40
C ALA A 375 13.48 -15.23 -8.11
N LYS A 376 14.11 -16.40 -8.22
CA LYS A 376 14.51 -17.25 -7.07
C LYS A 376 15.43 -16.52 -6.07
N LEU A 377 16.31 -15.63 -6.54
CA LEU A 377 17.21 -14.85 -5.70
C LEU A 377 16.44 -13.81 -4.89
N TRP A 378 15.56 -13.06 -5.55
CA TRP A 378 14.84 -11.92 -5.01
C TRP A 378 13.67 -12.31 -4.10
N ARG A 379 13.02 -13.44 -4.38
CA ARG A 379 11.93 -14.01 -3.56
C ARG A 379 12.41 -14.52 -2.20
N LYS A 380 13.70 -14.90 -2.07
CA LYS A 380 14.22 -15.55 -0.86
C LYS A 380 14.07 -14.65 0.38
N LEU A 381 13.34 -15.16 1.36
CA LEU A 381 13.16 -14.52 2.66
C LEU A 381 14.34 -14.79 3.60
N SER A 382 14.64 -13.82 4.46
CA SER A 382 15.57 -13.96 5.60
C SER A 382 14.99 -14.85 6.69
N LYS A 383 15.81 -15.29 7.67
CA LYS A 383 15.37 -16.06 8.85
C LYS A 383 14.12 -15.46 9.54
N ASN A 384 14.05 -14.13 9.62
CA ASN A 384 12.93 -13.40 10.22
C ASN A 384 11.75 -13.15 9.24
N ARG A 385 11.62 -13.93 8.16
CA ARG A 385 10.61 -13.77 7.09
C ARG A 385 10.60 -12.38 6.46
N MET A 386 11.80 -11.79 6.28
CA MET A 386 11.95 -10.46 5.66
C MET A 386 12.50 -10.57 4.23
N PRO A 387 11.91 -9.89 3.23
CA PRO A 387 12.42 -9.83 1.87
C PRO A 387 13.64 -8.89 1.73
N LYS A 388 14.72 -9.15 2.48
CA LYS A 388 15.92 -8.29 2.51
C LYS A 388 16.59 -8.14 1.14
N ARG A 389 16.55 -9.18 0.30
CA ARG A 389 17.15 -9.16 -1.04
C ARG A 389 16.39 -8.26 -2.01
N ALA A 390 15.06 -8.28 -1.96
CA ALA A 390 14.23 -7.34 -2.70
C ALA A 390 14.48 -5.89 -2.25
N ALA A 391 14.67 -5.67 -0.94
CA ALA A 391 15.03 -4.35 -0.40
C ALA A 391 16.40 -3.87 -0.90
N MET A 392 17.41 -4.76 -0.96
CA MET A 392 18.71 -4.41 -1.55
C MET A 392 18.58 -4.07 -3.04
N LEU A 393 17.76 -4.81 -3.79
CA LEU A 393 17.53 -4.52 -5.21
C LEU A 393 16.94 -3.12 -5.40
N ILE A 394 15.86 -2.79 -4.68
CA ILE A 394 15.20 -1.49 -4.85
C ILE A 394 16.14 -0.34 -4.44
N VAL A 395 16.85 -0.46 -3.31
CA VAL A 395 17.82 0.56 -2.87
C VAL A 395 18.93 0.75 -3.92
N THR A 396 19.48 -0.34 -4.43
CA THR A 396 20.56 -0.29 -5.43
C THR A 396 20.09 0.36 -6.72
N LEU A 397 18.93 -0.05 -7.25
CA LEU A 397 18.36 0.53 -8.46
C LEU A 397 18.02 2.01 -8.26
N THR A 398 17.41 2.39 -7.13
CA THR A 398 17.13 3.79 -6.82
C THR A 398 18.40 4.63 -6.75
N ILE A 399 19.50 4.14 -6.17
CA ILE A 399 20.79 4.86 -6.15
C ILE A 399 21.34 5.05 -7.57
N ILE A 400 21.31 3.99 -8.40
CA ILE A 400 21.77 4.05 -9.79
C ILE A 400 20.95 5.06 -10.60
N PHE A 401 19.61 5.01 -10.50
CA PHE A 401 18.76 5.96 -11.21
C PHE A 401 18.83 7.37 -10.62
N SER A 402 19.10 7.51 -9.31
CA SER A 402 19.35 8.80 -8.65
C SER A 402 20.63 9.46 -9.16
N CYS A 403 21.59 8.73 -9.77
CA CYS A 403 22.75 9.35 -10.44
C CYS A 403 22.35 10.41 -11.47
N SER A 404 21.17 10.26 -12.10
CA SER A 404 20.61 11.27 -13.01
C SER A 404 20.37 12.63 -12.34
N LEU A 405 20.18 12.67 -11.00
CA LEU A 405 20.09 13.91 -10.24
C LEU A 405 21.44 14.62 -10.08
N GLY A 406 22.55 13.87 -10.07
CA GLY A 406 23.90 14.41 -9.92
C GLY A 406 24.56 14.84 -11.23
N ILE A 407 24.25 14.15 -12.33
CA ILE A 407 24.96 14.29 -13.62
C ILE A 407 24.29 15.29 -14.57
N THR A 408 22.98 15.58 -14.44
CA THR A 408 22.20 16.10 -15.58
C THR A 408 21.47 17.42 -15.37
N HIS A 409 21.23 18.11 -16.50
CA HIS A 409 20.48 19.36 -16.64
C HIS A 409 19.14 19.37 -15.88
N PRO A 410 18.65 20.56 -15.45
CA PRO A 410 17.41 20.70 -14.68
C PRO A 410 16.17 20.04 -15.32
N ASN A 411 16.17 19.89 -16.65
CA ASN A 411 15.09 19.24 -17.39
C ASN A 411 14.95 17.74 -17.08
N ILE A 412 16.05 17.04 -16.80
CA ILE A 412 16.02 15.59 -16.49
C ILE A 412 15.57 15.36 -15.05
N THR A 413 16.00 16.21 -14.11
CA THR A 413 15.46 16.23 -12.75
C THR A 413 13.96 16.49 -12.76
N LEU A 414 13.49 17.47 -13.55
CA LEU A 414 12.06 17.74 -13.72
C LEU A 414 11.31 16.57 -14.36
N PHE A 415 11.90 15.90 -15.36
CA PHE A 415 11.32 14.70 -15.96
C PHE A 415 11.09 13.61 -14.92
N VAL A 416 12.12 13.24 -14.15
CA VAL A 416 12.02 12.20 -13.11
C VAL A 416 11.04 12.62 -12.02
N VAL A 417 11.19 13.84 -11.48
CA VAL A 417 10.34 14.33 -10.38
C VAL A 417 8.88 14.42 -10.80
N ARG A 418 8.55 14.77 -12.05
CA ARG A 418 7.15 14.87 -12.52
C ARG A 418 6.59 13.55 -13.05
N SER A 419 7.42 12.52 -13.20
CA SER A 419 6.97 11.17 -13.57
C SER A 419 6.07 10.57 -12.48
N ASP A 420 6.28 11.01 -11.23
CA ASP A 420 5.55 10.67 -10.01
C ASP A 420 4.03 10.80 -10.15
N CYS A 421 3.56 11.77 -10.92
CA CYS A 421 2.13 12.07 -11.04
C CYS A 421 1.46 11.26 -12.15
N TYR A 422 2.21 10.77 -13.15
CA TYR A 422 1.64 10.04 -14.30
C TYR A 422 1.62 8.53 -14.08
N LEU A 423 2.75 7.96 -13.68
CA LEU A 423 2.93 6.51 -13.58
C LEU A 423 1.93 5.84 -12.61
N PRO A 424 1.79 6.30 -11.34
CA PRO A 424 0.81 5.69 -10.43
C PRO A 424 -0.62 6.01 -10.84
N THR A 425 -0.89 7.18 -11.43
CA THR A 425 -2.22 7.53 -11.94
C THR A 425 -2.70 6.53 -12.98
N ILE A 426 -1.83 6.08 -13.89
CA ILE A 426 -2.13 4.98 -14.82
C ILE A 426 -2.38 3.67 -14.06
N CYS A 427 -1.57 3.37 -13.05
CA CYS A 427 -1.73 2.16 -12.25
C CYS A 427 -3.08 2.10 -11.53
N TYR A 428 -3.63 3.23 -11.05
CA TYR A 428 -4.98 3.28 -10.48
C TYR A 428 -6.06 3.27 -11.57
N MET A 429 -5.82 3.95 -12.69
CA MET A 429 -6.81 4.11 -13.76
C MET A 429 -7.14 2.78 -14.44
N VAL A 430 -6.15 1.92 -14.67
CA VAL A 430 -6.34 0.63 -15.38
C VAL A 430 -7.29 -0.33 -14.63
N PRO A 431 -7.08 -0.67 -13.35
CA PRO A 431 -8.03 -1.47 -12.58
C PRO A 431 -9.43 -0.85 -12.50
N VAL A 432 -9.54 0.47 -12.32
CA VAL A 432 -10.86 1.14 -12.24
C VAL A 432 -11.60 1.04 -13.57
N LEU A 433 -10.91 1.25 -14.70
CA LEU A 433 -11.49 1.07 -16.03
C LEU A 433 -11.93 -0.37 -16.27
N LEU A 434 -11.09 -1.33 -15.93
CA LEU A 434 -11.41 -2.75 -16.06
C LEU A 434 -12.60 -3.15 -15.18
N TYR A 435 -12.70 -2.59 -13.98
CA TYR A 435 -13.85 -2.79 -13.10
C TYR A 435 -15.16 -2.26 -13.73
N LEU A 436 -15.12 -1.09 -14.37
CA LEU A 436 -16.28 -0.51 -15.06
C LEU A 436 -16.75 -1.35 -16.26
N ILE A 437 -15.82 -1.98 -16.99
CA ILE A 437 -16.10 -2.81 -18.16
C ILE A 437 -16.51 -4.25 -17.79
N SER A 438 -16.11 -4.72 -16.61
CA SER A 438 -16.41 -6.08 -16.13
C SER A 438 -17.90 -6.26 -15.80
N ASP A 439 -18.33 -7.50 -15.50
CA ASP A 439 -19.70 -7.80 -15.08
C ASP A 439 -20.01 -7.19 -13.70
N LYS A 440 -21.30 -6.95 -13.40
CA LYS A 440 -21.73 -6.29 -12.15
C LYS A 440 -21.25 -7.02 -10.90
N ASP A 441 -21.18 -8.35 -10.96
CA ASP A 441 -20.87 -9.19 -9.80
C ASP A 441 -19.38 -9.54 -9.68
N VAL A 442 -18.51 -8.96 -10.50
CA VAL A 442 -17.09 -9.36 -10.60
C VAL A 442 -16.38 -9.38 -9.25
N LEU A 443 -16.62 -8.38 -8.39
CA LEU A 443 -16.01 -8.26 -7.06
C LEU A 443 -16.62 -9.23 -6.03
N TYR A 444 -17.77 -9.84 -6.34
CA TYR A 444 -18.48 -10.75 -5.45
C TYR A 444 -18.27 -12.23 -5.84
N ARG A 445 -17.66 -12.52 -7.00
CA ARG A 445 -17.45 -13.88 -7.52
C ARG A 445 -16.58 -14.75 -6.62
N ASP A 446 -15.49 -14.19 -6.08
CA ASP A 446 -14.49 -14.94 -5.32
C ASP A 446 -14.79 -14.95 -3.79
N GLY A 447 -16.01 -14.61 -3.40
CA GLY A 447 -16.60 -14.87 -2.08
C GLY A 447 -16.15 -13.93 -0.96
N ARG A 448 -17.00 -13.00 -0.54
CA ARG A 448 -16.86 -12.06 0.60
C ARG A 448 -15.96 -10.85 0.35
N ASN A 449 -16.59 -9.83 -0.22
CA ASN A 449 -16.15 -8.44 -0.10
C ASN A 449 -16.77 -7.84 1.18
N PHE A 450 -15.94 -7.37 2.12
CA PHE A 450 -16.43 -6.80 3.37
C PHE A 450 -16.63 -5.28 3.30
N TRP A 451 -15.84 -4.60 2.45
CA TRP A 451 -15.99 -3.18 2.17
C TRP A 451 -16.69 -3.01 0.82
N THR A 452 -18.02 -2.87 0.85
CA THR A 452 -18.84 -2.73 -0.36
C THR A 452 -19.48 -1.35 -0.42
N LEU A 453 -19.40 -0.72 -1.59
CA LEU A 453 -20.12 0.51 -1.91
C LEU A 453 -21.54 0.24 -2.43
N GLN A 454 -21.92 -1.04 -2.53
CA GLN A 454 -23.20 -1.52 -3.04
C GLN A 454 -23.54 -0.86 -4.39
N GLN A 455 -24.69 -0.17 -4.45
CA GLN A 455 -25.19 0.48 -5.68
C GLN A 455 -24.34 1.69 -6.12
N TRP A 456 -23.61 2.30 -5.19
CA TRP A 456 -22.77 3.49 -5.47
C TRP A 456 -21.39 3.14 -6.02
N SER A 457 -21.00 1.86 -6.03
CA SER A 457 -19.68 1.42 -6.48
C SER A 457 -19.35 1.90 -7.90
N ARG A 458 -20.21 1.63 -8.89
CA ARG A 458 -19.96 2.00 -10.29
C ARG A 458 -20.04 3.50 -10.56
N PRO A 459 -21.05 4.26 -10.07
CA PRO A 459 -21.06 5.71 -10.22
C PRO A 459 -19.79 6.36 -9.67
N LEU A 460 -19.34 5.95 -8.47
CA LEU A 460 -18.12 6.47 -7.86
C LEU A 460 -16.86 6.02 -8.62
N ALA A 461 -16.82 4.79 -9.14
CA ALA A 461 -15.75 4.32 -10.01
C ALA A 461 -15.67 5.10 -11.32
N PHE A 462 -16.80 5.51 -11.91
CA PHE A 462 -16.83 6.33 -13.11
C PHE A 462 -16.31 7.74 -12.84
N ILE A 463 -16.73 8.37 -11.74
CA ILE A 463 -16.21 9.67 -11.30
C ILE A 463 -14.69 9.57 -11.03
N SER A 464 -14.26 8.50 -10.36
CA SER A 464 -12.85 8.20 -10.12
C SER A 464 -12.07 8.08 -11.44
N PHE A 465 -12.57 7.33 -12.41
CA PHE A 465 -11.95 7.19 -13.73
C PHE A 465 -11.82 8.53 -14.46
N ILE A 466 -12.89 9.34 -14.52
CA ILE A 466 -12.84 10.67 -15.13
C ILE A 466 -11.82 11.55 -14.42
N SER A 467 -11.79 11.52 -13.09
CA SER A 467 -10.84 12.32 -12.31
C SER A 467 -9.38 11.93 -12.58
N LEU A 468 -9.09 10.64 -12.72
CA LEU A 468 -7.74 10.14 -13.05
C LEU A 468 -7.35 10.50 -14.49
N MET A 469 -8.28 10.40 -15.45
CA MET A 469 -8.07 10.87 -16.82
C MET A 469 -7.75 12.37 -16.85
N LEU A 470 -8.55 13.17 -16.12
CA LEU A 470 -8.34 14.61 -16.00
C LEU A 470 -6.99 14.92 -15.34
N GLN A 471 -6.56 14.15 -14.34
CA GLN A 471 -5.26 14.28 -13.69
C GLN A 471 -4.09 14.13 -14.68
N ILE A 472 -4.17 13.14 -15.60
CA ILE A 472 -3.17 12.94 -16.65
C ILE A 472 -3.14 14.12 -17.62
N ILE A 473 -4.31 14.58 -18.08
CA ILE A 473 -4.43 15.70 -19.02
C ILE A 473 -3.89 17.00 -18.40
N LEU A 474 -4.32 17.30 -17.17
CA LEU A 474 -3.88 18.50 -16.43
C LEU A 474 -2.40 18.44 -16.10
N GLY A 475 -1.87 17.27 -15.74
CA GLY A 475 -0.44 17.10 -15.49
C GLY A 475 0.41 17.44 -16.72
N GLY A 476 -0.05 17.08 -17.92
CA GLY A 476 0.64 17.34 -19.19
C GLY A 476 0.50 18.77 -19.72
N PHE A 477 -0.38 19.60 -19.14
CA PHE A 477 -0.63 20.95 -19.64
C PHE A 477 0.53 21.91 -19.27
N PRO A 478 1.05 22.69 -20.23
CA PRO A 478 2.11 23.66 -19.97
C PRO A 478 1.58 24.87 -19.19
N LEU A 479 2.25 25.24 -18.09
CA LEU A 479 1.90 26.44 -17.33
C LEU A 479 2.41 27.71 -18.02
N ASP A 480 3.60 27.63 -18.60
CA ASP A 480 4.30 28.70 -19.32
C ASP A 480 4.97 28.15 -20.59
N SER A 481 5.29 29.02 -21.56
CA SER A 481 5.98 28.65 -22.81
C SER A 481 7.33 27.95 -22.57
N LYS A 482 8.02 28.30 -21.48
CA LYS A 482 9.29 27.69 -21.07
C LYS A 482 9.12 26.29 -20.47
N GLU A 483 7.97 26.03 -19.83
CA GLU A 483 7.68 24.72 -19.22
C GLU A 483 7.14 23.70 -20.22
N MET A 484 6.68 24.14 -21.40
CA MET A 484 6.07 23.27 -22.41
C MET A 484 6.96 22.10 -22.81
N ALA A 485 8.25 22.36 -23.06
CA ALA A 485 9.20 21.30 -23.38
C ALA A 485 9.36 20.31 -22.21
N SER A 486 9.45 20.82 -20.97
CA SER A 486 9.61 19.97 -19.78
C SER A 486 8.38 19.08 -19.51
N ARG A 487 7.17 19.61 -19.72
CA ARG A 487 5.90 18.91 -19.51
C ARG A 487 5.62 17.86 -20.58
N ALA A 488 5.92 18.19 -21.84
CA ALA A 488 5.84 17.23 -22.95
C ALA A 488 6.85 16.09 -22.77
N VAL A 489 8.05 16.39 -22.26
CA VAL A 489 9.05 15.37 -21.96
C VAL A 489 8.61 14.52 -20.78
N SER A 490 8.07 15.08 -19.69
CA SER A 490 7.60 14.31 -18.53
C SER A 490 6.41 13.41 -18.82
N SER A 491 5.48 13.81 -19.70
CA SER A 491 4.40 12.91 -20.14
C SER A 491 4.90 11.77 -21.04
N GLY A 492 6.08 11.92 -21.65
CA GLY A 492 6.79 10.87 -22.39
C GLY A 492 7.19 9.65 -21.56
N THR A 493 7.12 9.74 -20.23
CA THR A 493 7.31 8.60 -19.30
C THR A 493 6.29 7.49 -19.54
N ILE A 494 5.06 7.86 -19.90
CA ILE A 494 3.98 6.91 -20.17
C ILE A 494 4.33 6.00 -21.37
N PRO A 495 4.54 6.53 -22.59
CA PRO A 495 4.91 5.69 -23.72
C PRO A 495 6.28 5.01 -23.52
N LEU A 496 7.23 5.66 -22.82
CA LEU A 496 8.52 5.03 -22.52
C LEU A 496 8.36 3.73 -21.72
N VAL A 497 7.59 3.78 -20.63
CA VAL A 497 7.35 2.59 -19.80
C VAL A 497 6.48 1.57 -20.54
N ALA A 498 5.52 2.00 -21.38
CA ALA A 498 4.77 1.09 -22.24
C ALA A 498 5.68 0.30 -23.20
N VAL A 499 6.64 0.99 -23.84
CA VAL A 499 7.63 0.37 -24.72
C VAL A 499 8.54 -0.58 -23.93
N MET A 500 9.05 -0.15 -22.77
CA MET A 500 9.85 -1.00 -21.89
C MET A 500 9.09 -2.25 -21.45
N ALA A 501 7.82 -2.11 -21.08
CA ALA A 501 6.95 -3.22 -20.68
C ALA A 501 6.70 -4.19 -21.84
N SER A 502 6.50 -3.67 -23.05
CA SER A 502 6.30 -4.48 -24.25
C SER A 502 7.56 -5.26 -24.61
N ILE A 503 8.72 -4.59 -24.60
CA ILE A 503 10.02 -5.23 -24.84
C ILE A 503 10.27 -6.31 -23.79
N SER A 504 10.09 -6.00 -22.50
CA SER A 504 10.32 -6.97 -21.41
C SER A 504 9.33 -8.14 -21.46
N TRP A 505 8.10 -7.92 -21.93
CA TRP A 505 7.12 -8.97 -22.18
C TRP A 505 7.60 -9.95 -23.24
N PHE A 506 8.04 -9.47 -24.41
CA PHE A 506 8.49 -10.35 -25.49
C PHE A 506 9.82 -11.05 -25.20
N LEU A 507 10.73 -10.39 -24.48
CA LEU A 507 12.02 -10.96 -24.13
C LEU A 507 11.94 -11.99 -23.00
N TYR A 508 11.06 -11.78 -22.01
CA TYR A 508 11.03 -12.60 -20.80
C TYR A 508 9.63 -12.96 -20.34
N GLY A 509 8.73 -11.97 -20.25
CA GLY A 509 7.39 -12.13 -19.65
C GLY A 509 6.56 -13.25 -20.28
N ARG A 510 6.48 -13.32 -21.61
CA ARG A 510 5.68 -14.34 -22.31
C ARG A 510 6.09 -15.79 -22.01
N CYS A 511 7.35 -16.01 -21.61
CA CYS A 511 7.88 -17.35 -21.35
C CYS A 511 7.85 -17.73 -19.86
N HIS A 512 7.86 -16.75 -18.95
CA HIS A 512 8.05 -17.00 -17.51
C HIS A 512 6.89 -16.49 -16.64
N TYR A 513 6.13 -15.51 -17.10
CA TYR A 513 5.04 -14.90 -16.35
C TYR A 513 3.71 -15.54 -16.70
N VAL A 514 3.15 -16.26 -15.74
CA VAL A 514 1.85 -16.94 -15.87
C VAL A 514 0.77 -16.21 -15.05
N GLY A 515 1.07 -14.98 -14.64
CA GLY A 515 0.22 -14.18 -13.77
C GLY A 515 0.39 -14.53 -12.28
N PRO A 516 -0.36 -13.86 -11.40
CA PRO A 516 -0.55 -14.26 -10.02
C PRO A 516 -1.28 -15.61 -9.94
N ILE A 517 -0.53 -16.71 -10.15
CA ILE A 517 -1.06 -18.09 -10.17
C ILE A 517 -1.49 -18.51 -8.77
N LYS A 518 -2.58 -19.28 -8.71
CA LYS A 518 -2.92 -20.14 -7.58
C LYS A 518 -1.80 -21.12 -7.25
N SER A 519 -0.93 -20.78 -6.30
CA SER A 519 0.16 -21.60 -5.78
C SER A 519 -0.27 -22.98 -5.28
N ILE A 520 -1.57 -23.17 -5.00
CA ILE A 520 -2.14 -24.41 -4.47
C ILE A 520 -2.49 -25.40 -5.59
N THR A 521 -2.69 -24.95 -6.84
CA THR A 521 -3.02 -25.85 -7.97
C THR A 521 -1.81 -26.33 -8.76
N VAL A 522 -0.59 -26.10 -8.28
CA VAL A 522 0.64 -26.60 -8.93
C VAL A 522 0.96 -28.05 -8.51
N TRP A 523 0.21 -28.66 -7.60
CA TRP A 523 0.38 -30.06 -7.24
C TRP A 523 -0.90 -30.85 -7.47
N THR A 524 -1.14 -31.31 -8.71
CA THR A 524 -1.49 -32.72 -9.04
C THR A 524 -2.08 -32.95 -10.44
N THR A 525 -2.71 -31.97 -11.13
CA THR A 525 -3.50 -32.32 -12.35
C THR A 525 -3.40 -31.40 -13.57
N GLY A 526 -2.68 -30.28 -13.53
CA GLY A 526 -2.47 -29.44 -14.72
C GLY A 526 -3.75 -28.86 -15.36
N GLN A 527 -4.91 -28.99 -14.70
CA GLN A 527 -6.18 -28.35 -15.08
C GLN A 527 -6.79 -27.65 -13.87
N GLU A 528 -7.40 -26.49 -14.12
CA GLU A 528 -8.11 -25.71 -13.11
C GLU A 528 -9.41 -26.43 -12.70
N VAL A 529 -9.58 -26.70 -11.41
CA VAL A 529 -10.89 -27.02 -10.85
C VAL A 529 -11.58 -25.70 -10.52
N GLU A 530 -12.64 -25.37 -11.27
CA GLU A 530 -13.56 -24.31 -10.88
C GLU A 530 -14.27 -24.74 -9.58
N LEU A 531 -14.08 -23.97 -8.50
CA LEU A 531 -14.80 -24.23 -7.25
C LEU A 531 -16.29 -23.90 -7.48
N PRO A 532 -17.22 -24.80 -7.12
CA PRO A 532 -18.65 -24.56 -7.32
C PRO A 532 -19.09 -23.27 -6.62
N ARG A 533 -19.88 -22.45 -7.33
CA ARG A 533 -20.49 -21.23 -6.80
C ARG A 533 -21.21 -21.53 -5.48
N ALA A 534 -21.10 -20.65 -4.50
CA ALA A 534 -22.03 -20.63 -3.39
C ALA A 534 -23.43 -20.27 -3.95
N GLN A 535 -24.27 -21.28 -4.18
CA GLN A 535 -25.67 -21.04 -4.50
C GLN A 535 -26.33 -20.37 -3.29
N SER A 536 -26.79 -19.14 -3.50
CA SER A 536 -27.62 -18.41 -2.54
C SER A 536 -29.10 -18.79 -2.75
N GLY A 537 -29.63 -19.67 -1.89
CA GLY A 537 -31.05 -20.05 -1.79
C GLY A 537 -31.51 -21.00 -2.91
N VAL A 538 -32.37 -22.00 -2.72
CA VAL A 538 -33.38 -22.31 -1.71
C VAL A 538 -33.61 -23.83 -1.74
N GLY A 539 -33.66 -24.48 -0.57
CA GLY A 539 -34.25 -25.81 -0.38
C GLY A 539 -33.35 -27.03 -0.62
N SER A 540 -32.56 -27.44 0.39
CA SER A 540 -32.18 -28.85 0.55
C SER A 540 -31.76 -29.14 1.99
N ASP A 541 -32.10 -30.34 2.46
CA ASP A 541 -32.04 -30.80 3.85
C ASP A 541 -30.76 -30.45 4.65
N PRO A 542 -30.88 -30.20 5.96
CA PRO A 542 -29.74 -29.89 6.83
C PRO A 542 -28.66 -30.99 6.87
N SER A 543 -29.03 -32.26 6.60
CA SER A 543 -28.06 -33.37 6.49
C SER A 543 -27.13 -33.23 5.28
N SER A 544 -27.60 -32.66 4.17
CA SER A 544 -26.82 -32.47 2.94
C SER A 544 -25.77 -31.36 3.07
N ALA A 545 -26.06 -30.33 3.88
CA ALA A 545 -25.13 -29.24 4.14
C ALA A 545 -24.00 -29.67 5.09
N GLU A 546 -24.31 -30.52 6.07
CA GLU A 546 -23.35 -31.09 7.01
C GLU A 546 -22.47 -32.14 6.32
N GLU A 547 -23.04 -32.96 5.43
CA GLU A 547 -22.30 -33.91 4.60
C GLU A 547 -21.43 -33.20 3.53
N ALA A 548 -21.91 -32.08 2.97
CA ALA A 548 -21.11 -31.24 2.08
C ALA A 548 -19.98 -30.50 2.84
N ALA A 549 -20.20 -30.12 4.09
CA ALA A 549 -19.17 -29.56 4.96
C ALA A 549 -18.13 -30.61 5.37
N ALA A 550 -18.56 -31.84 5.67
CA ALA A 550 -17.69 -32.96 5.99
C ALA A 550 -16.86 -33.43 4.77
N ARG A 551 -17.47 -33.51 3.58
CA ARG A 551 -16.74 -33.79 2.33
C ARG A 551 -15.76 -32.66 1.98
N ARG A 552 -16.08 -31.40 2.30
CA ARG A 552 -15.14 -30.28 2.16
C ARG A 552 -13.95 -30.43 3.12
N ALA A 553 -14.19 -30.80 4.38
CA ALA A 553 -13.13 -31.00 5.38
C ALA A 553 -12.17 -32.13 4.98
N ASN A 554 -12.68 -33.25 4.48
CA ASN A 554 -11.86 -34.40 4.08
C ASN A 554 -10.93 -34.09 2.87
N VAL A 555 -11.35 -33.23 1.95
CA VAL A 555 -10.51 -32.79 0.81
C VAL A 555 -9.36 -31.88 1.29
N TYR A 556 -9.55 -31.13 2.38
CA TYR A 556 -8.48 -30.33 2.99
C TYR A 556 -7.48 -31.19 3.80
N GLU A 557 -7.92 -32.32 4.36
CA GLU A 557 -7.04 -33.23 5.11
C GLU A 557 -6.17 -34.11 4.20
N GLU A 558 -6.72 -34.64 3.09
CA GLU A 558 -5.94 -35.49 2.16
C GLU A 558 -4.84 -34.74 1.40
N SER A 559 -4.91 -33.41 1.32
CA SER A 559 -3.95 -32.58 0.57
C SER A 559 -2.75 -32.09 1.40
N ILE A 560 -2.67 -32.44 2.68
CA ILE A 560 -1.57 -32.06 3.58
C ILE A 560 -0.83 -33.33 4.02
N PRO A 561 0.39 -33.62 3.53
CA PRO A 561 1.24 -34.58 4.20
C PRO A 561 1.71 -33.95 5.51
N MET A 562 1.09 -34.36 6.63
CA MET A 562 1.60 -34.00 7.97
C MET A 562 3.03 -34.55 8.11
N GLN A 563 3.99 -33.65 8.30
CA GLN A 563 5.26 -34.03 8.93
C GLN A 563 4.95 -34.44 10.37
N THR A 564 5.12 -35.72 10.66
CA THR A 564 4.97 -36.32 11.98
C THR A 564 5.99 -35.72 12.95
N THR A 565 5.57 -34.76 13.75
CA THR A 565 6.26 -34.44 15.01
C THR A 565 5.96 -35.53 16.02
N THR A 566 6.95 -36.36 16.32
CA THR A 566 6.95 -37.30 17.44
C THR A 566 6.72 -36.56 18.76
N GLY A 567 5.56 -36.78 19.37
CA GLY A 567 5.19 -36.27 20.69
C GLY A 567 4.17 -37.20 21.33
N THR A 568 4.62 -37.92 22.35
CA THR A 568 3.93 -38.95 23.15
C THR A 568 2.48 -38.62 23.52
N SER A 569 1.55 -39.44 23.04
CA SER A 569 0.15 -39.49 23.48
C SER A 569 0.00 -40.52 24.61
N ARG A 570 -0.46 -40.07 25.77
CA ARG A 570 -0.97 -40.91 26.86
C ARG A 570 -2.34 -41.44 26.46
N THR A 571 -2.46 -42.75 26.31
CA THR A 571 -3.75 -43.45 26.15
C THR A 571 -4.39 -43.73 27.53
N PRO A 572 -5.73 -43.60 27.67
CA PRO A 572 -6.44 -44.22 28.79
C PRO A 572 -6.77 -45.69 28.46
N ARG A 573 -6.53 -46.57 29.44
CA ARG A 573 -6.84 -48.02 29.41
C ARG A 573 -8.36 -48.27 29.42
N PRO A 574 -8.85 -49.34 28.76
CA PRO A 574 -10.05 -50.04 29.17
C PRO A 574 -9.72 -51.17 30.15
N THR A 575 -10.67 -51.42 31.05
CA THR A 575 -10.74 -52.49 32.05
C THR A 575 -11.07 -53.85 31.41
N SER A 576 -10.31 -54.90 31.74
CA SER A 576 -10.79 -56.10 32.48
C SER A 576 -9.81 -57.29 32.35
N ASP A 577 -9.70 -58.01 33.46
CA ASP A 577 -9.34 -59.42 33.64
C ASP A 577 -7.88 -59.91 33.66
N GLN A 578 -7.39 -59.96 34.91
CA GLN A 578 -6.92 -61.16 35.63
C GLN A 578 -5.83 -62.05 35.00
N THR A 579 -4.62 -61.87 35.54
CA THR A 579 -3.52 -62.86 35.62
C THR A 579 -3.88 -64.08 36.47
N PRO A 580 -3.11 -65.17 36.34
CA PRO A 580 -2.24 -65.49 37.46
C PRO A 580 -0.78 -65.81 37.06
N ASP A 581 0.11 -65.35 37.95
CA ASP A 581 1.51 -65.71 38.24
C ASP A 581 1.77 -67.25 38.37
N PRO A 582 2.99 -67.75 38.70
CA PRO A 582 4.34 -67.12 38.80
C PRO A 582 5.49 -68.02 38.25
N THR A 583 6.75 -67.55 38.35
CA THR A 583 7.93 -68.21 38.97
C THR A 583 9.28 -68.16 38.22
N SER A 584 10.29 -67.66 38.96
CA SER A 584 11.72 -68.08 39.00
C SER A 584 12.58 -67.82 37.74
N ALA A 585 13.89 -67.57 37.78
CA ALA A 585 14.92 -67.31 38.78
C ALA A 585 16.18 -66.86 38.01
N ALA A 586 17.14 -66.22 38.70
CA ALA A 586 18.61 -66.18 38.47
C ALA A 586 19.16 -66.00 37.02
N GLY A 587 20.04 -65.06 36.69
CA GLY A 587 21.27 -64.65 37.37
C GLY A 587 22.51 -65.13 36.58
N SER A 588 23.46 -64.22 36.33
CA SER A 588 24.86 -64.43 35.82
C SER A 588 25.01 -64.80 34.33
N GLU A 589 26.07 -64.48 33.57
CA GLU A 589 27.25 -63.61 33.68
C GLU A 589 27.90 -63.59 32.28
N SER A 590 28.29 -62.42 31.80
CA SER A 590 29.53 -62.11 31.05
C SER A 590 30.27 -63.21 30.25
N THR A 591 30.50 -62.99 28.94
CA THR A 591 31.84 -62.95 28.28
C THR A 591 31.72 -62.71 26.75
N GLN A 592 32.48 -61.73 26.25
CA GLN A 592 32.89 -61.53 24.83
C GLN A 592 34.05 -62.51 24.47
N PRO A 593 34.76 -62.49 23.29
CA PRO A 593 34.55 -61.87 21.95
C PRO A 593 34.92 -62.79 20.73
N ARG A 594 34.75 -62.31 19.48
CA ARG A 594 35.56 -62.63 18.25
C ARG A 594 35.13 -61.71 17.08
N GLN A 595 35.89 -60.70 16.62
CA GLN A 595 36.98 -60.69 15.60
C GLN A 595 36.72 -61.60 14.39
N SER A 596 36.82 -61.21 13.10
CA SER A 596 37.83 -60.43 12.34
C SER A 596 37.29 -60.18 10.90
N ARG A 597 37.65 -59.13 10.12
CA ARG A 597 38.89 -58.91 9.31
C ARG A 597 38.82 -57.46 8.72
N GLU A 598 39.82 -56.58 8.91
CA GLU A 598 41.01 -56.27 8.06
C GLU A 598 40.69 -55.60 6.70
N ARG A 599 41.36 -54.54 6.18
CA ARG A 599 42.52 -53.69 6.55
C ARG A 599 42.57 -52.45 5.60
N HIS A 600 43.03 -51.30 6.16
CA HIS A 600 43.91 -50.21 5.63
C HIS A 600 43.74 -49.60 4.21
N ALA A 601 44.03 -48.32 3.89
CA ALA A 601 44.94 -47.32 4.48
C ALA A 601 44.65 -45.85 4.04
N LYS A 602 44.92 -44.92 4.97
CA LYS A 602 45.57 -43.58 4.88
C LYS A 602 45.31 -42.58 3.72
N ILE A 603 44.74 -41.45 4.18
CA ILE A 603 44.85 -40.00 3.86
C ILE A 603 46.29 -39.52 3.47
N PRO A 604 46.51 -38.31 2.89
CA PRO A 604 46.09 -36.98 3.40
C PRO A 604 45.02 -36.24 2.61
#